data_AF-A0A2S6A5Y3-F1
#
_entry.id   AF-A0A2S6A5Y3-F1
#
_cell.length_a   1.000
_cell.length_b   1.000
_cell.length_c   1.000
_cell.angle_alpha   90.00
_cell.angle_beta   90.00
_cell.angle_gamma   90.00
#
_symmetry.space_group_name_H-M   'P 1'
#
loop_
_entity.id
_entity.type
_entity.pdbx_description
1 polymer ?
#
loop_
_entity_poly.entity_id
_entity_poly.type
_entity_poly.pdbx_seq_one_letter_code
_entity_poly.pdbx_strand_id
1 'polypeptide(L)'
;MGAGPHTDKTYECAGVYRDTLTRTAAGWRITERVFDIHFELGRREEVLGAQRSPAPQQSFSFTKILVNDLEAQFSFYSTVFGRTEKTRYDFDDRADPLAEIIMTSADGTDQSLVLLHYKNRPAPAPGSAVIGFEVSGIDAVVQRVADAGGTVTEPPRLMTNIGIKVAFVEDPEGHVLEIFERI
;
A
#
# COMPACT_ATOMS: atom_id res chain seq x y z
N MET A 1 48.90 -2.43 21.85
CA MET A 1 47.56 -3.05 21.78
C MET A 1 47.12 -3.01 20.33
N GLY A 2 47.55 -3.97 19.52
CA GLY A 2 47.13 -4.14 18.13
C GLY A 2 46.34 -5.43 18.01
N ALA A 3 45.44 -5.53 17.02
CA ALA A 3 44.44 -6.61 16.89
C ALA A 3 45.00 -8.04 16.69
N GLY A 4 46.33 -8.22 16.74
CA GLY A 4 46.98 -9.54 16.71
C GLY A 4 46.48 -10.42 15.56
N PRO A 5 46.30 -11.74 15.76
CA PRO A 5 45.82 -12.66 14.73
C PRO A 5 44.32 -12.46 14.35
N HIS A 6 43.70 -11.36 14.74
CA HIS A 6 42.27 -11.07 14.52
C HIS A 6 42.04 -9.72 13.81
N THR A 7 43.05 -9.19 13.13
CA THR A 7 42.94 -7.97 12.30
C THR A 7 41.83 -8.03 11.26
N ASP A 8 41.47 -9.23 10.83
CA ASP A 8 40.55 -9.45 9.71
C ASP A 8 39.10 -9.67 10.21
N LYS A 9 38.87 -9.63 11.53
CA LYS A 9 37.56 -9.86 12.15
C LYS A 9 36.88 -8.54 12.52
N THR A 10 35.55 -8.52 12.40
CA THR A 10 34.71 -7.40 12.85
C THR A 10 34.00 -7.78 14.14
N TYR A 11 33.74 -6.80 15.00
CA TYR A 11 33.02 -6.97 16.26
C TYR A 11 31.86 -5.98 16.37
N GLU A 12 30.73 -6.43 16.92
CA GLU A 12 29.70 -5.56 17.48
C GLU A 12 29.78 -5.64 19.01
N CYS A 13 29.55 -4.52 19.67
CA CYS A 13 29.59 -4.43 21.13
C CYS A 13 28.20 -4.04 21.63
N ALA A 14 27.54 -4.97 22.29
CA ALA A 14 26.31 -4.72 23.03
C ALA A 14 26.55 -5.03 24.52
N GLY A 15 26.01 -4.19 25.39
CA GLY A 15 26.18 -4.34 26.83
C GLY A 15 24.90 -4.04 27.59
N VAL A 16 24.73 -4.71 28.73
CA VAL A 16 23.63 -4.48 29.67
C VAL A 16 24.22 -3.95 30.97
N TYR A 17 23.62 -2.89 31.50
CA TYR A 17 23.95 -2.37 32.81
C TYR A 17 22.98 -2.94 33.85
N ARG A 18 23.55 -3.41 34.97
CA ARG A 18 22.78 -3.68 36.18
C ARG A 18 23.31 -2.79 37.30
N ASP A 19 22.43 -1.94 37.80
CA ASP A 19 22.72 -1.03 38.91
C ASP A 19 22.04 -1.54 40.18
N THR A 20 22.81 -1.65 41.26
CA THR A 20 22.27 -1.82 42.60
C THR A 20 22.15 -0.45 43.24
N LEU A 21 20.91 -0.05 43.59
CA LEU A 21 20.63 1.23 44.24
C LEU A 21 20.35 1.04 45.73
N THR A 22 20.96 1.88 46.55
CA THR A 22 20.68 1.97 47.98
C THR A 22 20.05 3.32 48.32
N ARG A 23 19.02 3.31 49.17
CA ARG A 23 18.35 4.55 49.62
C ARG A 23 19.13 5.19 50.76
N THR A 24 19.44 6.47 50.63
CA THR A 24 20.10 7.29 51.65
C THR A 24 19.21 8.46 52.06
N ALA A 25 19.57 9.18 53.13
CA ALA A 25 18.88 10.40 53.56
C ALA A 25 18.91 11.51 52.49
N ALA A 26 19.89 11.49 51.59
CA ALA A 26 20.01 12.43 50.47
C ALA A 26 19.37 11.91 49.16
N GLY A 27 18.69 10.76 49.18
CA GLY A 27 18.07 10.13 48.02
C GLY A 27 18.69 8.78 47.63
N TRP A 28 18.31 8.26 46.47
CA TRP A 28 18.87 7.01 45.94
C TRP A 28 20.31 7.22 45.46
N ARG A 29 21.20 6.30 45.80
CA ARG A 29 22.57 6.26 45.28
C ARG A 29 22.86 4.88 44.71
N ILE A 30 23.52 4.85 43.56
CA ILE A 30 24.07 3.61 43.01
C ILE A 30 25.25 3.20 43.89
N THR A 31 25.22 1.99 44.41
CA THR A 31 26.29 1.43 45.25
C THR A 31 27.15 0.43 44.50
N GLU A 32 26.61 -0.14 43.43
CA GLU A 32 27.33 -1.04 42.54
C GLU A 32 26.74 -0.92 41.13
N ARG A 33 27.61 -0.95 40.12
CA ARG A 33 27.24 -1.03 38.71
C ARG A 33 28.05 -2.15 38.08
N VAL A 34 27.35 -3.15 37.57
CA VAL A 34 27.95 -4.22 36.77
C VAL A 34 27.65 -3.94 35.30
N PHE A 35 28.69 -4.03 34.48
CA PHE A 35 28.59 -3.89 33.03
C PHE A 35 29.04 -5.19 32.37
N ASP A 36 28.07 -5.93 31.87
CA ASP A 36 28.32 -7.16 31.13
C ASP A 36 28.47 -6.82 29.64
N ILE A 37 29.66 -7.07 29.08
CA ILE A 37 29.95 -6.86 27.66
C ILE A 37 29.97 -8.21 26.96
N HIS A 38 29.19 -8.32 25.88
CA HIS A 38 29.22 -9.47 24.99
C HIS A 38 29.86 -9.06 23.67
N PHE A 39 30.86 -9.83 23.23
CA PHE A 39 31.53 -9.65 21.95
C PHE A 39 31.11 -10.78 21.01
N GLU A 40 30.54 -10.42 19.87
CA GLU A 40 30.35 -11.36 18.77
C GLU A 40 31.47 -11.15 17.74
N LEU A 41 32.18 -12.24 17.41
CA LEU A 41 33.32 -12.23 16.50
C LEU A 41 32.99 -13.07 15.27
N GLY A 42 33.00 -12.46 14.10
CA GLY A 42 32.67 -13.12 12.83
C GLY A 42 33.13 -12.33 11.62
N ARG A 43 32.78 -12.81 10.42
CA ARG A 43 33.00 -12.00 9.21
C ARG A 43 32.08 -10.78 9.26
N ARG A 44 32.53 -9.65 8.71
CA ARG A 44 31.81 -8.37 8.78
C ARG A 44 30.33 -8.46 8.42
N GLU A 45 30.00 -9.21 7.37
CA GLU A 45 28.62 -9.41 6.87
C GLU A 45 27.74 -10.23 7.82
N GLU A 46 28.34 -11.14 8.60
CA GLU A 46 27.66 -11.98 9.58
C GLU A 46 27.37 -11.19 10.87
N VAL A 47 28.29 -10.32 11.28
CA VAL A 47 28.21 -9.58 12.55
C VAL A 47 27.42 -8.28 12.44
N LEU A 48 27.65 -7.47 11.39
CA LEU A 48 27.01 -6.15 11.25
C LEU A 48 25.81 -6.16 10.29
N GLY A 49 25.48 -7.33 9.74
CA GLY A 49 24.63 -7.45 8.57
C GLY A 49 25.31 -6.94 7.29
N ALA A 50 24.94 -7.50 6.15
CA ALA A 50 25.31 -6.89 4.88
C ALA A 50 24.66 -5.50 4.81
N GLN A 51 25.45 -4.44 4.60
CA GLN A 51 24.91 -3.18 4.09
C GLN A 51 24.44 -3.43 2.66
N ARG A 52 23.23 -3.99 2.54
CA ARG A 52 22.51 -4.00 1.29
C ARG A 52 22.14 -2.55 1.04
N SER A 53 22.78 -1.91 0.07
CA SER A 53 22.09 -0.84 -0.67
C SER A 53 20.70 -1.38 -0.96
N PRO A 54 19.60 -0.67 -0.63
CA PRO A 54 18.28 -1.16 -0.98
C PRO A 54 18.34 -1.48 -2.48
N ALA A 55 18.01 -2.73 -2.82
CA ALA A 55 17.85 -3.09 -4.22
C ALA A 55 16.96 -2.01 -4.85
N PRO A 56 17.19 -1.60 -6.12
CA PRO A 56 16.28 -0.67 -6.78
C PRO A 56 14.86 -1.16 -6.52
N GLN A 57 14.06 -0.37 -5.80
CA GLN A 57 12.78 -0.82 -5.28
C GLN A 57 11.72 -0.40 -6.29
N GLN A 58 11.38 -1.32 -7.20
CA GLN A 58 10.24 -1.14 -8.08
C GLN A 58 8.96 -1.42 -7.27
N SER A 59 8.07 -0.43 -7.20
CA SER A 59 6.75 -0.59 -6.58
C SER A 59 5.65 -0.37 -7.62
N PHE A 60 4.60 -1.19 -7.56
CA PHE A 60 3.39 -0.96 -8.35
C PHE A 60 2.62 0.21 -7.73
N SER A 61 2.63 1.36 -8.40
CA SER A 61 2.16 2.61 -7.80
C SER A 61 0.73 2.99 -8.21
N PHE A 62 0.36 2.73 -9.45
CA PHE A 62 -0.96 3.13 -9.98
C PHE A 62 -1.39 2.28 -11.17
N THR A 63 -2.71 2.25 -11.38
CA THR A 63 -3.34 1.75 -12.62
C THR A 63 -4.08 2.91 -13.29
N LYS A 64 -4.01 3.02 -14.62
CA LYS A 64 -4.81 3.98 -15.39
C LYS A 64 -5.88 3.25 -16.19
N ILE A 65 -7.10 3.76 -16.16
CA ILE A 65 -8.16 3.39 -17.11
C ILE A 65 -8.53 4.60 -17.96
N LEU A 66 -8.86 4.33 -19.22
CA LEU A 66 -9.29 5.36 -20.14
C LEU A 66 -10.81 5.45 -20.08
N VAL A 67 -11.32 6.66 -19.86
CA VAL A 67 -12.75 6.92 -19.70
C VAL A 67 -13.19 8.06 -20.61
N ASN A 68 -14.48 8.10 -20.94
CA ASN A 68 -15.10 9.16 -21.72
C ASN A 68 -15.59 10.31 -20.83
N ASP A 69 -16.08 10.02 -19.62
CA ASP A 69 -16.58 11.01 -18.67
C ASP A 69 -15.87 10.89 -17.31
N LEU A 70 -14.93 11.80 -17.07
CA LEU A 70 -14.14 11.84 -15.84
C LEU A 70 -15.00 12.05 -14.59
N GLU A 71 -16.01 12.92 -14.66
CA GLU A 71 -16.78 13.33 -13.49
C GLU A 71 -17.82 12.26 -13.13
N ALA A 72 -18.46 11.63 -14.12
CA ALA A 72 -19.33 10.49 -13.90
C ALA A 72 -18.57 9.32 -13.27
N GLN A 73 -17.38 9.03 -13.78
CA GLN A 73 -16.55 7.95 -13.27
C GLN A 73 -15.99 8.25 -11.87
N PHE A 74 -15.51 9.48 -11.64
CA PHE A 74 -15.07 9.90 -10.32
C PHE A 74 -16.21 9.77 -9.30
N SER A 75 -17.41 10.25 -9.64
CA SER A 75 -18.60 10.12 -8.79
C SER A 75 -18.93 8.67 -8.45
N PHE A 76 -18.85 7.76 -9.43
CA PHE A 76 -19.06 6.33 -9.23
C PHE A 76 -18.04 5.74 -8.23
N TYR A 77 -16.75 5.92 -8.47
CA TYR A 77 -15.71 5.35 -7.59
C TYR A 77 -15.71 5.96 -6.18
N SER A 78 -16.05 7.26 -6.06
CA SER A 78 -16.25 7.90 -4.77
C SER A 78 -17.46 7.35 -4.02
N THR A 79 -18.60 7.18 -4.70
CA THR A 79 -19.85 6.73 -4.07
C THR A 79 -19.79 5.25 -3.66
N VAL A 80 -19.25 4.39 -4.53
CA VAL A 80 -19.25 2.94 -4.29
C VAL A 80 -18.15 2.53 -3.31
N PHE A 81 -16.93 3.05 -3.52
CA PHE A 81 -15.72 2.59 -2.84
C PHE A 81 -15.08 3.63 -1.91
N GLY A 82 -15.69 4.81 -1.75
CA GLY A 82 -15.15 5.86 -0.90
C GLY A 82 -13.83 6.44 -1.41
N ARG A 83 -13.55 6.32 -2.71
CA ARG A 83 -12.33 6.88 -3.31
C ARG A 83 -12.35 8.40 -3.27
N THR A 84 -11.21 8.99 -2.97
CA THR A 84 -11.05 10.45 -2.85
C THR A 84 -10.10 10.96 -3.93
N GLU A 85 -10.33 12.19 -4.38
CA GLU A 85 -9.40 12.86 -5.29
C GLU A 85 -8.08 13.16 -4.56
N LYS A 86 -6.99 12.68 -5.13
CA LYS A 86 -5.62 13.03 -4.72
C LYS A 86 -5.15 14.28 -5.44
N THR A 87 -5.37 14.33 -6.76
CA THR A 87 -5.04 15.46 -7.62
C THR A 87 -5.73 15.30 -8.97
N ARG A 88 -5.82 16.39 -9.73
CA ARG A 88 -6.26 16.41 -11.12
C ARG A 88 -5.27 17.13 -12.00
N TYR A 89 -5.20 16.74 -13.27
CA TYR A 89 -4.42 17.43 -14.29
C TYR A 89 -5.26 17.67 -15.53
N ASP A 90 -4.97 18.79 -16.19
CA ASP A 90 -5.54 19.15 -17.47
C ASP A 90 -4.41 19.63 -18.39
N PHE A 91 -4.30 19.02 -19.57
CA PHE A 91 -3.29 19.30 -20.57
C PHE A 91 -3.93 19.53 -21.95
N ASP A 92 -4.12 20.80 -22.31
CA ASP A 92 -4.60 21.20 -23.64
C ASP A 92 -3.47 21.38 -24.67
N ASP A 93 -2.30 21.86 -24.24
CA ASP A 93 -1.18 22.23 -25.11
C ASP A 93 -0.28 21.03 -25.49
N ARG A 94 -0.87 20.00 -26.11
CA ARG A 94 -0.16 18.80 -26.60
C ARG A 94 -0.91 18.19 -27.80
N ALA A 95 -0.22 17.36 -28.58
CA ALA A 95 -0.83 16.70 -29.75
C ALA A 95 -2.02 15.81 -29.39
N ASP A 96 -1.98 15.17 -28.22
CA ASP A 96 -3.07 14.37 -27.66
C ASP A 96 -3.56 15.01 -26.35
N PRO A 97 -4.41 16.05 -26.41
CA PRO A 97 -4.90 16.73 -25.22
C PRO A 97 -5.64 15.77 -24.31
N LEU A 98 -5.42 15.88 -23.01
CA LEU A 98 -5.97 14.94 -22.03
C LEU A 98 -6.23 15.62 -20.69
N ALA A 99 -7.15 15.05 -19.93
CA ALA A 99 -7.34 15.33 -18.52
C ALA A 99 -7.27 14.03 -17.72
N GLU A 100 -6.85 14.09 -16.46
CA GLU A 100 -6.87 12.94 -15.56
C GLU A 100 -7.22 13.31 -14.12
N ILE A 101 -7.93 12.40 -13.45
CA ILE A 101 -8.20 12.45 -12.01
C ILE A 101 -7.49 11.27 -11.37
N ILE A 102 -6.59 11.55 -10.42
CA ILE A 102 -5.89 10.55 -9.63
C ILE A 102 -6.65 10.38 -8.32
N MET A 103 -7.06 9.14 -8.03
CA MET A 103 -7.82 8.80 -6.83
C MET A 103 -7.04 7.85 -5.92
N THR A 104 -7.34 7.89 -4.62
CA THR A 104 -6.79 6.98 -3.61
C THR A 104 -7.83 6.71 -2.51
N SER A 105 -7.48 5.96 -1.48
CA SER A 105 -8.29 5.78 -0.27
C SER A 105 -8.36 7.08 0.53
N ALA A 106 -9.35 7.21 1.42
CA ALA A 106 -9.52 8.41 2.24
C ALA A 106 -8.28 8.76 3.10
N ASP A 107 -7.50 7.77 3.51
CA ASP A 107 -6.24 7.94 4.26
C ASP A 107 -4.99 8.10 3.36
N GLY A 108 -5.16 7.98 2.04
CA GLY A 108 -4.10 8.16 1.05
C GLY A 108 -3.06 7.03 0.97
N THR A 109 -3.34 5.87 1.57
CA THR A 109 -2.39 4.76 1.67
C THR A 109 -2.52 3.73 0.54
N ASP A 110 -3.70 3.63 -0.07
CA ASP A 110 -3.94 2.69 -1.18
C ASP A 110 -3.24 3.11 -2.48
N GLN A 111 -2.97 2.11 -3.32
CA GLN A 111 -2.55 2.30 -4.72
C GLN A 111 -3.54 3.20 -5.46
N SER A 112 -3.00 4.05 -6.34
CA SER A 112 -3.84 5.02 -7.05
C SER A 112 -4.55 4.40 -8.25
N LEU A 113 -5.84 4.71 -8.39
CA LEU A 113 -6.59 4.52 -9.63
C LEU A 113 -6.66 5.87 -10.35
N VAL A 114 -6.24 5.89 -11.61
CA VAL A 114 -6.23 7.10 -12.43
C VAL A 114 -7.28 6.97 -13.52
N LEU A 115 -8.22 7.90 -13.55
CA LEU A 115 -9.14 8.09 -14.66
C LEU A 115 -8.47 9.01 -15.66
N LEU A 116 -8.30 8.57 -16.90
CA LEU A 116 -7.65 9.34 -17.95
C LEU A 116 -8.61 9.52 -19.12
N HIS A 117 -8.81 10.75 -19.55
CA HIS A 117 -9.66 11.09 -20.69
C HIS A 117 -8.84 11.83 -21.75
N TYR A 118 -8.77 11.26 -22.96
CA TYR A 118 -8.25 11.98 -24.11
C TYR A 118 -9.35 12.83 -24.72
N LYS A 119 -9.13 14.14 -24.84
CA LYS A 119 -10.14 15.10 -25.32
C LYS A 119 -10.39 15.01 -26.83
N ASN A 120 -9.48 14.38 -27.57
CA ASN A 120 -9.49 14.30 -29.03
C ASN A 120 -9.94 12.94 -29.59
N ARG A 121 -10.27 11.96 -28.74
CA ARG A 121 -10.68 10.62 -29.17
C ARG A 121 -11.50 9.90 -28.09
N PRO A 122 -12.41 9.00 -28.47
CA PRO A 122 -13.12 8.20 -27.48
C PRO A 122 -12.17 7.25 -26.73
N ALA A 123 -12.57 6.87 -25.52
CA ALA A 123 -11.92 5.77 -24.81
C ALA A 123 -12.08 4.46 -25.61
N PRO A 124 -11.10 3.54 -25.55
CA PRO A 124 -11.24 2.20 -26.12
C PRO A 124 -12.36 1.43 -25.40
N ALA A 125 -12.90 0.41 -26.06
CA ALA A 125 -13.83 -0.51 -25.43
C ALA A 125 -13.21 -1.11 -24.13
N PRO A 126 -13.92 -1.05 -22.99
CA PRO A 126 -13.43 -1.65 -21.75
C PRO A 126 -13.28 -3.18 -21.81
N GLY A 127 -12.65 -3.76 -20.78
CA GLY A 127 -12.51 -5.22 -20.62
C GLY A 127 -11.09 -5.77 -20.80
N SER A 128 -10.09 -4.93 -21.09
CA SER A 128 -8.68 -5.35 -21.14
C SER A 128 -8.01 -5.50 -19.77
N ALA A 129 -8.66 -5.01 -18.71
CA ALA A 129 -8.23 -5.11 -17.33
C ALA A 129 -9.42 -5.37 -16.41
N VAL A 130 -9.16 -6.08 -15.31
CA VAL A 130 -10.09 -6.26 -14.18
C VAL A 130 -9.47 -5.54 -12.97
N ILE A 131 -10.24 -4.68 -12.32
CA ILE A 131 -9.79 -3.96 -11.12
C ILE A 131 -10.37 -4.63 -9.88
N GLY A 132 -9.51 -5.08 -8.97
CA GLY A 132 -9.91 -5.75 -7.74
C GLY A 132 -10.13 -4.78 -6.58
N PHE A 133 -11.23 -4.95 -5.84
CA PHE A 133 -11.49 -4.26 -4.56
C PHE A 133 -11.79 -5.27 -3.45
N GLU A 134 -10.99 -5.26 -2.39
CA GLU A 134 -11.37 -5.86 -1.10
C GLU A 134 -12.35 -4.91 -0.40
N VAL A 135 -13.49 -5.43 0.03
CA VAL A 135 -14.55 -4.64 0.68
C VAL A 135 -15.06 -5.33 1.95
N SER A 136 -15.75 -4.56 2.78
CA SER A 136 -16.57 -5.07 3.88
C SER A 136 -18.05 -4.89 3.55
N GLY A 137 -18.86 -5.95 3.68
CA GLY A 137 -20.27 -5.95 3.34
C GLY A 137 -20.51 -5.92 1.82
N ILE A 138 -20.10 -6.96 1.11
CA ILE A 138 -20.19 -7.02 -0.37
C ILE A 138 -21.61 -6.83 -0.91
N ASP A 139 -22.65 -7.30 -0.19
CA ASP A 139 -24.04 -7.12 -0.63
C ASP A 139 -24.44 -5.64 -0.68
N ALA A 140 -24.02 -4.86 0.32
CA ALA A 140 -24.28 -3.43 0.38
C ALA A 140 -23.46 -2.67 -0.68
N VAL A 141 -22.25 -3.13 -0.99
CA VAL A 141 -21.42 -2.56 -2.06
C VAL A 141 -22.08 -2.80 -3.42
N VAL A 142 -22.53 -4.02 -3.71
CA VAL A 142 -23.22 -4.35 -4.96
C VAL A 142 -24.51 -3.55 -5.14
N GLN A 143 -25.25 -3.28 -4.07
CA GLN A 143 -26.40 -2.37 -4.14
C GLN A 143 -25.96 -0.95 -4.52
N ARG A 144 -24.89 -0.41 -3.89
CA ARG A 144 -24.36 0.91 -4.25
C ARG A 144 -23.89 0.99 -5.70
N VAL A 145 -23.30 -0.09 -6.24
CA VAL A 145 -22.93 -0.17 -7.66
C VAL A 145 -24.14 0.07 -8.55
N ALA A 146 -25.23 -0.68 -8.32
CA ALA A 146 -26.45 -0.55 -9.09
C ALA A 146 -27.07 0.86 -8.96
N ASP A 147 -27.11 1.40 -7.74
CA ASP A 147 -27.65 2.74 -7.47
C ASP A 147 -26.81 3.86 -8.12
N ALA A 148 -25.50 3.63 -8.29
CA ALA A 148 -24.56 4.57 -8.92
C ALA A 148 -24.45 4.41 -10.45
N GLY A 149 -25.29 3.59 -11.07
CA GLY A 149 -25.31 3.39 -12.53
C GLY A 149 -24.34 2.36 -13.07
N GLY A 150 -23.71 1.57 -12.20
CA GLY A 150 -22.95 0.38 -12.59
C GLY A 150 -23.85 -0.84 -12.83
N THR A 151 -23.27 -1.89 -13.42
CA THR A 151 -23.99 -3.14 -13.74
C THR A 151 -23.47 -4.31 -12.90
N VAL A 152 -24.37 -5.10 -12.32
CA VAL A 152 -23.99 -6.34 -11.62
C VAL A 152 -23.99 -7.49 -12.63
N THR A 153 -22.80 -7.91 -13.08
CA THR A 153 -22.66 -8.97 -14.10
C THR A 153 -22.69 -10.36 -13.48
N GLU A 154 -22.06 -10.54 -12.32
CA GLU A 154 -22.18 -11.73 -11.49
C GLU A 154 -22.50 -11.34 -10.04
N PRO A 155 -23.67 -11.73 -9.50
CA PRO A 155 -24.06 -11.38 -8.13
C PRO A 155 -23.16 -12.05 -7.09
N PRO A 156 -23.11 -11.53 -5.85
CA PRO A 156 -22.26 -12.07 -4.80
C PRO A 156 -22.49 -13.57 -4.56
N ARG A 157 -21.43 -14.36 -4.65
CA ARG A 157 -21.44 -15.79 -4.37
C ARG A 157 -20.34 -16.18 -3.39
N LEU A 158 -20.67 -17.15 -2.53
CA LEU A 158 -19.76 -17.69 -1.53
C LEU A 158 -18.79 -18.70 -2.18
N MET A 159 -17.49 -18.55 -1.90
CA MET A 159 -16.44 -19.50 -2.29
C MET A 159 -15.75 -20.06 -1.04
N THR A 160 -16.43 -20.97 -0.35
CA THR A 160 -15.97 -21.54 0.93
C THR A 160 -14.60 -22.21 0.85
N ASN A 161 -14.23 -22.76 -0.30
CA ASN A 161 -12.94 -23.42 -0.52
C ASN A 161 -11.74 -22.45 -0.45
N ILE A 162 -11.96 -21.15 -0.66
CA ILE A 162 -10.92 -20.11 -0.63
C ILE A 162 -11.22 -18.99 0.37
N GLY A 163 -12.29 -19.12 1.17
CA GLY A 163 -12.58 -18.21 2.28
C GLY A 163 -13.01 -16.79 1.86
N ILE A 164 -13.64 -16.63 0.70
CA ILE A 164 -14.12 -15.32 0.23
C ILE A 164 -15.58 -15.37 -0.26
N LYS A 165 -16.22 -14.21 -0.27
CA LYS A 165 -17.42 -13.92 -1.07
C LYS A 165 -16.99 -12.99 -2.21
N VAL A 166 -17.42 -13.28 -3.44
CA VAL A 166 -16.97 -12.55 -4.64
C VAL A 166 -18.15 -12.17 -5.53
N ALA A 167 -18.05 -11.03 -6.22
CA ALA A 167 -18.97 -10.55 -7.23
C ALA A 167 -18.19 -9.91 -8.38
N PHE A 168 -18.77 -9.92 -9.59
CA PHE A 168 -18.28 -9.15 -10.72
C PHE A 168 -19.29 -8.08 -11.08
N VAL A 169 -18.78 -6.87 -11.30
CA VAL A 169 -19.57 -5.72 -11.69
C VAL A 169 -18.86 -4.92 -12.77
N GLU A 170 -19.59 -4.04 -13.42
CA GLU A 170 -19.07 -3.05 -14.35
C GLU A 170 -19.37 -1.65 -13.82
N ASP A 171 -18.44 -0.72 -14.03
CA ASP A 171 -18.68 0.71 -13.83
C ASP A 171 -19.61 1.27 -14.94
N PRO A 172 -20.00 2.56 -14.90
CA PRO A 172 -20.94 3.13 -15.87
C PRO A 172 -20.49 3.08 -17.34
N GLU A 173 -19.20 2.92 -17.61
CA GLU A 173 -18.68 2.80 -18.98
C GLU A 173 -18.37 1.35 -19.38
N GLY A 174 -18.43 0.39 -18.46
CA GLY A 174 -18.20 -1.03 -18.72
C GLY A 174 -16.87 -1.57 -18.23
N HIS A 175 -16.08 -0.83 -17.43
CA HIS A 175 -14.84 -1.38 -16.87
C HIS A 175 -15.14 -2.44 -15.81
N VAL A 176 -14.52 -3.60 -15.96
CA VAL A 176 -14.79 -4.77 -15.12
C VAL A 176 -14.11 -4.62 -13.77
N LEU A 177 -14.89 -4.79 -12.70
CA LEU A 177 -14.44 -4.77 -11.33
C LEU A 177 -14.72 -6.12 -10.67
N GLU A 178 -13.71 -6.70 -10.03
CA GLU A 178 -13.84 -7.86 -9.15
C GLU A 178 -13.91 -7.37 -7.72
N ILE A 179 -15.04 -7.60 -7.05
CA ILE A 179 -15.25 -7.19 -5.67
C ILE A 179 -15.23 -8.44 -4.81
N PHE A 180 -14.42 -8.44 -3.76
CA PHE A 180 -14.36 -9.57 -2.84
C PHE A 180 -14.33 -9.14 -1.37
N GLU A 181 -14.82 -10.02 -0.52
CA GLU A 181 -14.82 -9.88 0.93
C GLU A 181 -14.26 -11.17 1.55
N ARG A 182 -13.33 -11.04 2.51
CA ARG A 182 -12.80 -12.18 3.28
C ARG A 182 -13.79 -12.60 4.36
N ILE A 183 -13.89 -13.91 4.58
CA ILE A 183 -14.84 -14.56 5.52
C ILE A 183 -14.09 -15.12 6.73
#